data_AF-A0A7S0Y2Y1-F1
#
_entry.id   AF-A0A7S0Y2Y1-F1
#
_cell.length_a   1.000
_cell.length_b   1.000
_cell.length_c   1.000
_cell.angle_alpha   90.00
_cell.angle_beta   90.00
_cell.angle_gamma   90.00
#
_symmetry.space_group_name_H-M   'P 1'
#
loop_
_entity.id
_entity.type
_entity.pdbx_description
1 polymer ?
#
loop_
_entity_poly.entity_id
_entity_poly.type
_entity_poly.pdbx_seq_one_letter_code
_entity_poly.pdbx_strand_id
1 'polypeptide(L)'
;MGKKQVFLGKVGKGAEMKLVVNMVMSTMLSSLSEGLALSEACGLKSEDVLDVMMNGAVANPMFALKGPLMSQGKYPTAFPLKHAQKDLRLALLTADREGLALPVAAASNEQYKRVKGMGRGDDDFCAVHAPFVKKG
;
A
#
# COMPACT_ATOMS: atom_id res chain seq x y z
N MET A 1 9.38 -17.58 -12.99
CA MET A 1 10.68 -17.08 -12.49
C MET A 1 10.91 -15.66 -13.01
N GLY A 2 11.44 -14.75 -12.20
CA GLY A 2 11.56 -13.31 -12.52
C GLY A 2 12.73 -12.98 -13.45
N LYS A 3 12.66 -11.83 -14.13
CA LYS A 3 13.65 -11.37 -15.13
C LYS A 3 15.03 -11.01 -14.54
N LYS A 4 15.15 -10.83 -13.22
CA LYS A 4 16.40 -10.50 -12.52
C LYS A 4 16.50 -11.29 -11.22
N GLN A 5 17.69 -11.82 -10.93
CA GLN A 5 18.02 -12.52 -9.69
C GLN A 5 19.16 -11.75 -9.01
N VAL A 6 19.04 -11.53 -7.70
CA VAL A 6 20.05 -10.81 -6.90
C VAL A 6 20.45 -11.71 -5.74
N PHE A 7 21.74 -12.03 -5.63
CA PHE A 7 22.27 -12.78 -4.49
C PHE A 7 22.46 -11.84 -3.31
N LEU A 8 21.77 -12.10 -2.20
CA LEU A 8 21.73 -11.25 -1.02
C LEU A 8 22.58 -11.79 0.14
N GLY A 9 23.44 -12.78 -0.14
CA GLY A 9 24.33 -13.37 0.86
C GLY A 9 23.66 -14.47 1.68
N LYS A 10 23.67 -14.33 3.00
CA LYS A 10 23.26 -15.40 3.94
C LYS A 10 21.75 -15.68 3.86
N VAL A 11 21.38 -16.90 4.27
CA VAL A 11 19.98 -17.31 4.47
C VAL A 11 19.25 -16.27 5.32
N GLY A 12 18.04 -15.90 4.92
CA GLY A 12 17.21 -14.88 5.59
C GLY A 12 17.23 -13.50 4.91
N LYS A 13 18.32 -13.11 4.23
CA LYS A 13 18.42 -11.79 3.59
C LYS A 13 17.41 -11.56 2.46
N GLY A 14 17.01 -12.62 1.75
CA GLY A 14 15.92 -12.54 0.78
C GLY A 14 14.56 -12.20 1.42
N ALA A 15 14.29 -12.72 2.62
CA ALA A 15 13.06 -12.43 3.34
C ALA A 15 13.05 -10.99 3.88
N GLU A 16 14.17 -10.53 4.45
CA GLU A 16 14.34 -9.14 4.90
C GLU A 16 14.14 -8.15 3.73
N MET A 17 14.78 -8.41 2.59
CA MET A 17 14.59 -7.58 1.39
C MET A 17 13.12 -7.52 0.95
N LYS A 18 12.41 -8.66 1.01
CA LYS A 18 10.99 -8.70 0.67
C LYS A 18 10.15 -7.87 1.64
N LEU A 19 10.45 -7.87 2.93
CA LEU A 19 9.78 -7.02 3.92
C LEU A 19 9.99 -5.53 3.62
N VAL A 20 11.22 -5.12 3.27
CA VAL A 20 11.52 -3.73 2.89
C VAL A 20 10.66 -3.32 1.69
N VAL A 21 10.63 -4.14 0.63
CA VAL A 21 9.83 -3.84 -0.57
C VAL A 21 8.33 -3.79 -0.26
N ASN A 22 7.81 -4.75 0.50
CA ASN A 22 6.38 -4.81 0.82
C ASN A 22 5.95 -3.67 1.76
N MET A 23 6.83 -3.24 2.67
CA MET A 23 6.60 -2.05 3.49
C MET A 23 6.46 -0.81 2.62
N VAL A 24 7.42 -0.55 1.72
CA VAL A 24 7.38 0.63 0.83
C VAL A 24 6.13 0.62 -0.04
N MET A 25 5.77 -0.51 -0.66
CA MET A 25 4.56 -0.61 -1.47
C MET A 25 3.28 -0.31 -0.67
N SER A 26 3.20 -0.82 0.57
CA SER A 26 2.01 -0.62 1.41
C SER A 26 1.89 0.84 1.90
N THR A 27 3.01 1.48 2.24
CA THR A 27 3.01 2.91 2.59
C THR A 27 2.64 3.79 1.39
N MET A 28 3.12 3.45 0.19
CA MET A 28 2.78 4.18 -1.04
C MET A 28 1.26 4.13 -1.32
N LEU A 29 0.62 2.97 -1.18
CA LEU A 29 -0.83 2.87 -1.39
C LEU A 29 -1.63 3.54 -0.28
N SER A 30 -1.12 3.58 0.95
CA SER A 30 -1.71 4.36 2.04
C SER A 30 -1.70 5.86 1.69
N SER A 31 -0.58 6.39 1.20
CA SER A 31 -0.49 7.77 0.74
C SER A 31 -1.40 8.08 -0.46
N LEU A 32 -1.45 7.18 -1.45
CA LEU A 32 -2.38 7.34 -2.58
C LEU A 32 -3.83 7.34 -2.12
N SER A 33 -4.18 6.45 -1.18
CA SER A 33 -5.52 6.37 -0.61
C SER A 33 -5.96 7.69 0.03
N GLU A 34 -5.09 8.31 0.84
CA GLU A 34 -5.36 9.61 1.45
C GLU A 34 -5.46 10.72 0.40
N GLY A 35 -4.57 10.71 -0.61
CA GLY A 35 -4.59 11.68 -1.70
C GLY A 35 -5.90 11.64 -2.51
N LEU A 36 -6.39 10.44 -2.83
CA LEU A 36 -7.68 10.24 -3.50
C LEU A 36 -8.85 10.71 -2.61
N ALA A 37 -8.84 10.39 -1.32
CA ALA A 37 -9.87 10.83 -0.38
C ALA A 37 -9.92 12.37 -0.25
N LEU A 38 -8.77 13.02 -0.16
CA LEU A 38 -8.67 14.47 -0.12
C LEU A 38 -9.16 15.10 -1.43
N SER A 39 -8.82 14.49 -2.56
CA SER A 39 -9.24 14.96 -3.88
C SER A 39 -10.76 14.93 -4.03
N GLU A 40 -11.42 13.86 -3.58
CA GLU A 40 -12.88 13.78 -3.54
C GLU A 40 -13.49 14.86 -2.63
N ALA A 41 -12.90 15.10 -1.44
CA ALA A 41 -13.35 16.14 -0.53
C ALA A 41 -13.22 17.56 -1.13
N CYS A 42 -12.22 17.78 -1.99
CA CYS A 42 -12.02 19.02 -2.73
C CYS A 42 -12.90 19.14 -3.99
N GLY A 43 -13.72 18.13 -4.31
CA GLY A 43 -14.54 18.12 -5.53
C GLY A 43 -13.74 17.89 -6.82
N LEU A 44 -12.52 17.37 -6.70
CA LEU A 44 -11.70 17.01 -7.85
C LEU A 44 -12.10 15.63 -8.38
N LYS A 45 -12.07 15.47 -9.70
CA LYS A 45 -12.25 14.15 -10.31
C LYS A 45 -11.01 13.30 -10.07
N SER A 46 -11.21 12.09 -9.55
CA SER A 46 -10.12 11.15 -9.30
C SER A 46 -9.32 10.81 -10.55
N GLU A 47 -9.96 10.84 -11.72
CA GLU A 47 -9.33 10.62 -13.04
C GLU A 47 -8.30 11.71 -13.35
N ASP A 48 -8.69 12.99 -13.21
CA ASP A 48 -7.81 14.13 -13.47
C ASP A 48 -6.61 14.12 -12.49
N VAL A 49 -6.86 13.79 -11.23
CA VAL A 49 -5.80 13.70 -10.20
C VAL A 49 -4.81 12.58 -10.51
N LEU A 50 -5.29 11.41 -10.90
CA LEU A 50 -4.43 10.30 -11.29
C LEU A 50 -3.62 10.65 -12.54
N ASP A 51 -4.23 11.31 -13.52
CA ASP A 51 -3.53 11.76 -14.74
C ASP A 51 -2.40 12.75 -14.41
N VAL A 52 -2.68 13.75 -13.57
CA VAL A 52 -1.66 14.71 -13.09
C VAL A 52 -0.52 13.99 -12.36
N MET A 53 -0.84 13.02 -11.49
CA MET A 53 0.18 12.22 -10.80
C MET A 53 1.03 11.40 -11.78
N MET A 54 0.44 10.83 -12.83
CA MET A 54 1.14 9.98 -13.80
C MET A 54 1.99 10.78 -14.78
N ASN A 55 1.71 12.07 -14.97
CA ASN A 55 2.53 12.99 -15.74
C ASN A 55 3.55 13.77 -14.88
N GLY A 56 3.65 13.45 -13.59
CA GLY A 56 4.51 14.15 -12.63
C GLY A 56 5.60 13.29 -11.98
N ALA A 57 6.30 13.87 -11.00
CA ALA A 57 7.42 13.23 -10.31
C ALA A 57 7.04 12.00 -9.45
N VAL A 58 5.74 11.82 -9.17
CA VAL A 58 5.21 10.72 -8.34
C VAL A 58 4.73 9.53 -9.18
N ALA A 59 4.87 9.60 -10.50
CA ALA A 59 4.47 8.55 -11.43
C ALA A 59 5.19 7.24 -11.10
N ASN A 60 4.42 6.17 -10.91
CA ASN A 60 4.96 4.84 -10.69
C ASN A 60 3.96 3.76 -11.15
N PRO A 61 4.44 2.56 -11.55
CA PRO A 61 3.57 1.50 -12.06
C PRO A 61 2.51 1.04 -11.07
N MET A 62 2.75 1.18 -9.77
CA MET A 62 1.78 0.75 -8.77
C MET A 62 0.57 1.68 -8.72
N PHE A 63 0.78 2.98 -8.81
CA PHE A 63 -0.29 3.97 -8.87
C PHE A 63 -1.08 3.84 -10.18
N ALA A 64 -0.40 3.64 -11.31
CA ALA A 64 -1.08 3.38 -12.58
C ALA A 64 -1.97 2.13 -12.53
N LEU A 65 -1.52 1.07 -11.87
CA LEU A 65 -2.28 -0.19 -11.77
C LEU A 65 -3.42 -0.12 -10.75
N LYS A 66 -3.20 0.50 -9.58
CA LYS A 66 -4.13 0.43 -8.45
C LYS A 66 -5.01 1.67 -8.28
N GLY A 67 -4.54 2.84 -8.72
CA GLY A 67 -5.27 4.12 -8.60
C GLY A 67 -6.68 4.07 -9.19
N PRO A 68 -6.86 3.62 -10.46
CA PRO A 68 -8.19 3.52 -11.07
C PRO A 68 -9.12 2.52 -10.36
N LEU A 69 -8.56 1.45 -9.78
CA LEU A 69 -9.34 0.48 -9.00
C LEU A 69 -9.79 1.07 -7.67
N MET A 70 -8.89 1.78 -6.99
CA MET A 70 -9.17 2.47 -5.72
C MET A 70 -10.24 3.55 -5.91
N SER A 71 -10.13 4.38 -6.95
CA SER A 71 -11.11 5.45 -7.23
C SER A 71 -12.52 4.93 -7.55
N GLN A 72 -12.61 3.70 -8.07
CA GLN A 72 -13.88 3.02 -8.34
C GLN A 72 -14.39 2.18 -7.17
N GLY A 73 -13.66 2.12 -6.04
CA GLY A 73 -14.01 1.27 -4.90
C GLY A 73 -13.95 -0.24 -5.21
N LYS A 74 -13.16 -0.65 -6.20
CA LYS A 74 -13.02 -2.05 -6.63
C LYS A 74 -11.66 -2.61 -6.21
N TYR A 75 -11.65 -3.80 -5.63
CA TYR A 75 -10.43 -4.36 -5.03
C TYR A 75 -10.20 -5.84 -5.38
N PRO A 76 -10.12 -6.19 -6.67
CA PRO A 76 -9.88 -7.57 -7.09
C PRO A 76 -8.51 -8.06 -6.59
N THR A 77 -8.52 -9.15 -5.82
CA THR A 77 -7.36 -9.62 -5.07
C THR A 77 -6.25 -10.13 -5.96
N ALA A 78 -5.14 -9.38 -6.03
CA ALA A 78 -3.86 -9.86 -6.54
C ALA A 78 -2.88 -10.12 -5.40
N PHE A 79 -2.92 -9.28 -4.36
CA PHE A 79 -2.19 -9.48 -3.11
C PHE A 79 -3.10 -9.17 -1.93
N PRO A 80 -3.50 -10.17 -1.10
CA PRO A 80 -4.45 -9.97 -0.02
C PRO A 80 -4.00 -8.93 1.01
N LEU A 81 -4.94 -8.07 1.43
CA LEU A 81 -4.71 -7.04 2.42
C LEU A 81 -4.18 -7.60 3.75
N LYS A 82 -4.68 -8.77 4.17
CA LYS A 82 -4.20 -9.47 5.38
C LYS A 82 -2.72 -9.85 5.31
N HIS A 83 -2.19 -10.10 4.11
CA HIS A 83 -0.77 -10.41 3.91
C HIS A 83 0.08 -9.15 3.92
N ALA A 84 -0.35 -8.08 3.25
CA ALA A 84 0.30 -6.77 3.35
C ALA A 84 0.39 -6.27 4.80
N GLN A 85 -0.70 -6.38 5.56
CA GLN A 85 -0.73 -6.04 6.99
C GLN A 85 0.27 -6.88 7.81
N LYS A 86 0.35 -8.20 7.54
CA LYS A 86 1.32 -9.08 8.20
C LYS A 86 2.75 -8.62 7.90
N ASP A 87 3.05 -8.26 6.67
CA ASP A 87 4.40 -7.85 6.26
C ASP A 87 4.78 -6.48 6.85
N LEU A 88 3.85 -5.51 6.92
CA LEU A 88 4.05 -4.25 7.64
C LEU A 88 4.39 -4.50 9.11
N ARG A 89 3.65 -5.38 9.79
CA ARG A 89 3.95 -5.76 11.17
C ARG A 89 5.34 -6.39 11.32
N LEU A 90 5.72 -7.27 10.40
CA LEU A 90 7.04 -7.90 10.42
C LEU A 90 8.16 -6.87 10.17
N ALA A 91 7.96 -5.94 9.24
CA ALA A 91 8.90 -4.85 8.98
C ALA A 91 9.10 -3.95 10.22
N LEU A 92 8.02 -3.61 10.92
CA LEU A 92 8.08 -2.84 12.17
C LEU A 92 8.82 -3.59 13.29
N LEU A 93 8.57 -4.89 13.44
CA LEU A 93 9.30 -5.73 14.41
C LEU A 93 10.80 -5.81 14.07
N THR A 94 11.15 -5.91 12.79
CA THR A 94 12.55 -5.85 12.36
C THR A 94 13.15 -4.49 12.66
N ALA A 95 12.44 -3.39 12.37
CA ALA A 95 12.94 -2.04 12.65
C ALA A 95 13.21 -1.81 14.14
N ASP A 96 12.32 -2.30 15.02
CA ASP A 96 12.51 -2.25 16.47
C ASP A 96 13.80 -2.98 16.91
N ARG A 97 14.06 -4.17 16.35
CA ARG A 97 15.30 -4.93 16.61
C ARG A 97 16.56 -4.20 16.13
N GLU A 98 16.44 -3.38 15.10
CA GLU A 98 17.54 -2.58 14.53
C GLU A 98 17.61 -1.16 15.14
N GLY A 99 16.74 -0.82 16.09
CA GLY A 99 16.70 0.51 16.72
C GLY A 99 16.22 1.64 15.80
N LEU A 100 15.40 1.34 14.78
CA LEU A 100 14.88 2.30 13.81
C LEU A 100 13.41 2.65 14.07
N ALA A 101 13.11 3.94 14.12
CA ALA A 101 11.74 4.44 14.13
C ALA A 101 11.19 4.60 12.70
N LEU A 102 10.09 3.91 12.37
CA LEU A 102 9.43 3.96 11.06
C LEU A 102 8.01 4.52 11.16
N PRO A 103 7.83 5.83 11.39
CA PRO A 103 6.51 6.42 11.69
C PRO A 103 5.49 6.25 10.55
N VAL A 104 5.92 6.38 9.29
CA VAL A 104 5.04 6.22 8.12
C VAL A 104 4.53 4.77 8.01
N ALA A 105 5.41 3.79 8.23
CA ALA A 105 5.05 2.38 8.22
C ALA A 105 4.12 2.03 9.40
N ALA A 106 4.34 2.62 10.57
CA ALA A 106 3.49 2.44 11.75
C ALA A 106 2.06 2.96 11.50
N ALA A 107 1.93 4.18 10.99
CA ALA A 107 0.64 4.76 10.63
C ALA A 107 -0.08 3.92 9.55
N SER A 108 0.64 3.50 8.52
CA SER A 108 0.10 2.63 7.46
C SER A 108 -0.39 1.30 8.05
N ASN A 109 0.37 0.66 8.93
CA ASN A 109 -0.05 -0.60 9.57
C ASN A 109 -1.38 -0.47 10.33
N GLU A 110 -1.63 0.67 11.01
CA GLU A 110 -2.90 0.91 11.67
C GLU A 110 -4.07 1.08 10.68
N GLN A 111 -3.85 1.74 9.54
CA GLN A 111 -4.85 1.81 8.48
C GLN A 111 -5.19 0.42 7.94
N TYR A 112 -4.17 -0.39 7.66
CA TYR A 112 -4.35 -1.77 7.22
C TYR A 112 -5.08 -2.64 8.27
N LYS A 113 -4.78 -2.48 9.56
CA LYS A 113 -5.51 -3.15 10.65
C LYS A 113 -6.99 -2.74 10.67
N ARG A 114 -7.28 -1.44 10.54
CA ARG A 114 -8.65 -0.93 10.49
C ARG A 114 -9.45 -1.58 9.37
N VAL A 115 -8.90 -1.60 8.15
CA VAL A 115 -9.59 -2.20 6.99
C VAL A 115 -9.76 -3.71 7.14
N LYS A 116 -8.75 -4.40 7.67
CA LYS A 116 -8.88 -5.82 8.02
C LYS A 116 -10.00 -6.05 9.04
N GLY A 117 -10.12 -5.18 10.04
CA GLY A 117 -11.21 -5.21 11.03
C GLY A 117 -12.61 -4.99 10.45
N MET A 118 -12.69 -4.36 9.26
CA MET A 118 -13.94 -4.22 8.49
C MET A 118 -14.30 -5.50 7.69
N GLY A 119 -13.59 -6.62 7.90
CA GLY A 119 -13.82 -7.88 7.19
C GLY A 119 -13.19 -7.93 5.80
N ARG A 120 -12.40 -6.92 5.41
CA ARG A 120 -11.83 -6.79 4.06
C ARG A 120 -10.41 -7.34 3.94
N GLY A 121 -10.09 -8.36 4.73
CA GLY A 121 -8.75 -8.95 4.77
C GLY A 121 -8.38 -9.73 3.49
N ASP A 122 -9.38 -10.24 2.79
CA ASP A 122 -9.21 -11.03 1.56
C ASP A 122 -9.27 -10.20 0.28
N ASP A 123 -9.67 -8.93 0.37
CA ASP A 123 -9.57 -7.98 -0.73
C ASP A 123 -8.09 -7.68 -1.05
N ASP A 124 -7.84 -7.10 -2.22
CA ASP A 124 -6.52 -6.61 -2.55
C ASP A 124 -6.01 -5.59 -1.53
N PHE A 125 -4.70 -5.53 -1.32
CA PHE A 125 -4.07 -4.57 -0.39
C PHE A 125 -4.31 -3.09 -0.74
N CYS A 126 -4.75 -2.77 -1.97
CA CYS A 126 -5.24 -1.42 -2.28
C CYS A 126 -6.61 -1.09 -1.65
N ALA A 127 -7.28 -2.07 -1.05
CA ALA A 127 -8.48 -1.88 -0.21
C ALA A 127 -8.22 -1.06 1.05
N VAL A 128 -6.99 -0.65 1.34
CA VAL A 128 -6.70 0.37 2.37
C VAL A 128 -7.52 1.67 2.15
N HIS A 129 -7.97 1.93 0.91
CA HIS A 129 -8.87 3.03 0.57
C HIS A 129 -10.35 2.82 0.94
N ALA A 130 -10.75 1.59 1.25
CA ALA A 130 -12.12 1.23 1.62
C ALA A 130 -12.84 2.16 2.61
N PRO A 131 -12.18 2.72 3.65
CA PRO A 131 -12.86 3.58 4.62
C PRO A 131 -13.33 4.92 4.05
N PHE A 132 -12.81 5.34 2.91
CA PHE A 132 -13.09 6.65 2.30
C PHE A 132 -14.20 6.59 1.24
N VAL A 133 -14.47 5.41 0.70
CA VAL A 133 -15.55 5.22 -0.29
C VAL A 133 -16.89 5.46 0.40
N LYS A 134 -17.62 6.50 -0.02
CA LYS A 134 -18.97 6.78 0.48
C LYS A 134 -19.89 5.60 0.14
N LYS A 135 -20.61 5.10 1.14
CA LYS A 135 -21.77 4.25 0.90
C LYS A 135 -22.85 5.14 0.31
N GLY A 136 -23.23 4.87 -0.94
CA GLY A 136 -24.41 5.47 -1.56
C GLY A 136 -25.68 5.12 -0.80
#